data_AF-A0A7V5JGY5-F1
#
_entry.id   AF-A0A7V5JGY5-F1
#
_cell.length_a   1.000
_cell.length_b   1.000
_cell.length_c   1.000
_cell.angle_alpha   90.00
_cell.angle_beta   90.00
_cell.angle_gamma   90.00
#
_symmetry.space_group_name_H-M   'P 1'
#
loop_
_entity.id
_entity.type
_entity.pdbx_description
1 polymer ?
#
loop_
_entity_poly.entity_id
_entity_poly.type
_entity_poly.pdbx_seq_one_letter_code
_entity_poly.pdbx_strand_id
1 'polypeptide(L)'
;MRSGTLVPPARGFTLIELMVVVVIAAILLAIGYPTYLDQVRKARRSDATAALMQVAQRLERCFTDSNAFDAGGCPSGTVASPEGYY
;
A
#
# COMPACT_ATOMS: atom_id res chain seq x y z
N MET A 1 34.75 -14.29 -54.58
CA MET A 1 33.89 -13.11 -54.41
C MET A 1 33.07 -13.31 -53.13
N ARG A 2 33.48 -12.75 -51.99
CA ARG A 2 32.68 -12.75 -50.75
C ARG A 2 32.12 -11.34 -50.56
N SER A 3 30.85 -11.18 -50.85
CA SER A 3 30.11 -9.94 -50.58
C SER A 3 29.78 -9.91 -49.09
N GLY A 4 30.46 -9.05 -48.35
CA GLY A 4 30.18 -8.79 -46.93
C GLY A 4 29.02 -7.82 -46.81
N THR A 5 27.93 -8.25 -46.19
CA THR A 5 26.77 -7.41 -45.88
C THR A 5 27.14 -6.41 -44.78
N LEU A 6 27.10 -5.10 -45.09
CA LEU A 6 27.33 -4.03 -44.12
C LEU A 6 26.11 -3.91 -43.21
N VAL A 7 26.26 -4.28 -41.94
CA VAL A 7 25.26 -3.98 -40.90
C VAL A 7 25.38 -2.49 -40.58
N PRO A 8 24.29 -1.70 -40.70
CA PRO A 8 24.31 -0.29 -40.34
C PRO A 8 24.56 -0.13 -38.83
N PRO A 9 25.30 0.91 -38.41
CA PRO A 9 25.56 1.15 -36.99
C PRO A 9 24.25 1.42 -36.23
N ALA A 10 24.09 0.80 -35.07
CA ALA A 10 22.98 1.05 -34.17
C ALA A 10 23.01 2.51 -33.69
N ARG A 11 21.86 3.19 -33.75
CA ARG A 11 21.73 4.59 -33.30
C ARG A 11 21.63 4.63 -31.78
N GLY A 12 22.43 5.47 -31.14
CA GLY A 12 22.39 5.71 -29.69
C GLY A 12 21.35 6.77 -29.29
N PHE A 13 20.93 6.75 -28.02
CA PHE A 13 20.08 7.78 -27.41
C PHE A 13 20.86 9.09 -27.24
N THR A 14 20.15 10.22 -27.35
CA THR A 14 20.74 11.54 -27.12
C THR A 14 20.59 11.99 -25.66
N LEU A 15 21.47 12.88 -25.20
CA LEU A 15 21.34 13.48 -23.86
C LEU A 15 20.03 14.26 -23.70
N ILE A 16 19.60 14.96 -24.74
CA ILE A 16 18.36 15.74 -24.70
C ILE A 16 17.12 14.85 -24.54
N GLU A 17 17.13 13.68 -25.17
CA GLU A 17 16.04 12.70 -25.07
C GLU A 17 15.94 12.14 -23.64
N LEU A 18 17.07 11.85 -23.00
CA LEU A 18 17.08 11.45 -21.59
C LEU A 18 16.58 12.58 -20.67
N MET A 19 16.98 13.84 -20.91
CA MET A 19 16.51 14.97 -20.10
C MET A 19 14.99 15.13 -20.17
N VAL A 20 14.40 14.99 -21.36
CA VAL A 20 12.93 15.06 -21.52
C VAL A 20 12.24 13.93 -20.75
N VAL A 21 12.75 12.69 -20.83
CA VAL A 21 12.19 11.55 -20.09
C VAL A 21 12.22 11.78 -18.57
N VAL A 22 13.35 12.27 -18.05
CA VAL A 22 13.49 12.56 -16.61
C VAL A 22 12.55 13.67 -16.16
N VAL A 23 12.38 14.72 -16.98
CA VAL A 23 11.43 15.81 -16.68
C VAL A 23 9.99 15.28 -16.60
N ILE A 24 9.58 14.44 -17.56
CA ILE A 24 8.24 13.83 -17.54
C ILE A 24 8.08 12.94 -16.29
N ALA A 25 9.07 12.10 -15.98
CA ALA A 25 9.03 11.25 -14.80
C ALA A 25 8.95 12.06 -13.50
N ALA A 26 9.68 13.17 -13.39
CA ALA A 26 9.65 14.04 -12.21
C ALA A 26 8.25 14.67 -12.00
N ILE A 27 7.59 15.12 -13.07
CA ILE A 27 6.22 15.66 -13.00
C ILE A 27 5.24 14.59 -12.53
N LEU A 28 5.33 13.38 -13.08
CA LEU A 28 4.47 12.26 -12.69
C LEU A 28 4.69 11.86 -11.23
N LEU A 29 5.94 11.79 -10.78
CA LEU A 29 6.27 11.44 -9.40
C LEU A 29 5.82 12.51 -8.39
N ALA A 30 5.92 13.80 -8.75
CA ALA A 30 5.50 14.89 -7.88
C ALA A 30 4.02 14.79 -7.48
N ILE A 31 3.16 14.29 -8.37
CA ILE A 31 1.72 14.11 -8.12
C ILE A 31 1.44 12.67 -7.63
N GLY A 32 2.07 11.67 -8.25
CA GLY A 32 1.80 10.27 -7.98
C GLY A 32 2.25 9.81 -6.59
N TYR A 33 3.40 10.30 -6.12
CA TYR A 33 3.96 9.89 -4.83
C TYR A 33 3.07 10.28 -3.63
N PRO A 34 2.65 11.55 -3.44
CA PRO A 34 1.77 11.89 -2.33
C PRO A 34 0.42 11.16 -2.40
N THR A 35 -0.16 11.00 -3.59
CA THR A 35 -1.40 10.24 -3.77
C THR A 35 -1.24 8.78 -3.35
N TYR A 36 -0.14 8.13 -3.73
CA TYR A 36 0.14 6.76 -3.29
C TYR A 36 0.24 6.66 -1.77
N LEU A 37 0.94 7.59 -1.12
CA LEU A 37 1.05 7.63 0.34
C LEU A 37 -0.31 7.83 1.03
N ASP A 38 -1.18 8.66 0.47
CA ASP A 38 -2.56 8.82 0.97
C ASP A 38 -3.35 7.51 0.88
N GLN A 39 -3.22 6.78 -0.22
CA GLN A 39 -3.90 5.49 -0.38
C GLN A 39 -3.39 4.44 0.61
N VAL A 40 -2.08 4.37 0.85
CA VAL A 40 -1.51 3.47 1.88
C VAL A 40 -2.01 3.85 3.26
N ARG A 41 -2.06 5.15 3.59
CA ARG A 41 -2.61 5.63 4.87
C ARG A 41 -4.10 5.29 5.02
N LYS A 42 -4.88 5.41 3.94
CA LYS A 42 -6.30 5.02 3.92
C LYS A 42 -6.48 3.51 4.13
N ALA A 43 -5.67 2.68 3.47
CA ALA A 43 -5.69 1.23 3.64
C ALA A 43 -5.38 0.83 5.09
N ARG A 44 -4.33 1.40 5.69
CA ARG A 44 -3.98 1.17 7.10
C ARG A 44 -5.12 1.57 8.06
N ARG A 45 -5.76 2.72 7.82
CA ARG A 45 -6.94 3.13 8.63
C ARG A 45 -8.10 2.14 8.49
N SER A 46 -8.34 1.62 7.28
CA SER A 46 -9.35 0.59 7.06
C SER A 46 -9.05 -0.69 7.84
N ASP A 47 -7.78 -1.07 7.90
CA ASP A 47 -7.33 -2.24 8.67
C ASP A 47 -7.53 -2.05 10.19
N ALA A 48 -7.18 -0.88 10.73
CA ALA A 48 -7.52 -0.52 12.11
C ALA A 48 -9.03 -0.58 12.39
N THR A 49 -9.86 -0.06 11.48
CA THR A 49 -11.32 -0.12 11.65
C THR A 49 -11.84 -1.56 11.62
N ALA A 50 -11.26 -2.43 10.79
CA ALA A 50 -11.61 -3.84 10.76
C ALA A 50 -11.27 -4.52 12.09
N ALA A 51 -10.09 -4.23 12.65
CA ALA A 51 -9.68 -4.72 13.97
C ALA A 51 -10.70 -4.32 15.05
N LEU A 52 -11.06 -3.03 15.12
CA LEU A 52 -12.02 -2.52 16.09
C LEU A 52 -13.41 -3.16 15.94
N MET A 53 -13.87 -3.37 14.71
CA MET A 53 -15.14 -4.07 14.46
C MET A 53 -15.13 -5.51 14.96
N GLN A 54 -14.02 -6.23 14.80
CA GLN A 54 -13.87 -7.58 15.34
C GLN A 54 -13.94 -7.59 16.87
N VAL A 55 -13.33 -6.59 17.52
CA VAL A 55 -13.42 -6.43 18.99
C VAL A 55 -14.85 -6.16 19.41
N ALA A 56 -15.54 -5.22 18.77
CA ALA A 56 -16.94 -4.91 19.08
C ALA A 56 -17.83 -6.16 19.01
N GLN A 57 -17.71 -6.96 17.95
CA GLN A 57 -18.46 -8.21 17.80
C GLN A 57 -18.15 -9.27 18.87
N ARG A 58 -16.93 -9.29 19.40
CA ARG A 58 -16.55 -10.19 20.49
C ARG A 58 -17.06 -9.69 21.82
N LEU A 59 -17.05 -8.38 22.05
CA LEU A 59 -17.62 -7.73 23.23
C LEU A 59 -19.14 -7.91 23.30
N GLU A 60 -19.86 -7.79 22.18
CA GLU A 60 -21.31 -8.05 22.11
C GLU A 60 -21.64 -9.50 22.47
N ARG A 61 -20.84 -10.47 21.98
CA ARG A 61 -20.98 -11.89 22.38
C ARG A 61 -20.75 -12.07 23.88
N CYS A 62 -19.70 -11.46 24.40
CA CYS A 62 -19.40 -11.47 25.83
C CYS A 62 -20.53 -10.91 26.69
N PHE A 63 -21.10 -9.78 26.29
CA PHE A 63 -22.23 -9.18 26.99
C PHE A 63 -23.46 -10.09 26.95
N THR A 64 -23.70 -10.77 25.84
CA THR A 64 -24.80 -11.74 25.72
C THR A 64 -24.62 -12.92 26.67
N ASP A 65 -23.39 -13.41 26.83
CA ASP A 65 -23.10 -14.59 27.65
C ASP A 65 -23.00 -14.28 29.15
N SER A 66 -22.46 -13.11 29.51
CA SER A 66 -22.06 -12.78 30.89
C SER A 66 -22.72 -11.51 31.47
N ASN A 67 -23.58 -10.82 30.70
CA ASN A 67 -24.19 -9.53 31.04
C ASN A 67 -23.18 -8.45 31.46
N ALA A 68 -21.92 -8.59 31.04
CA ALA A 68 -20.82 -7.69 31.34
C ALA A 68 -19.84 -7.65 30.15
N PHE A 69 -19.15 -6.52 29.98
CA PHE A 69 -18.15 -6.34 28.93
C PHE A 69 -16.73 -6.66 29.38
N ASP A 70 -16.51 -6.71 30.69
CA ASP A 70 -15.22 -6.89 31.37
C ASP A 70 -15.13 -8.22 32.14
N ALA A 71 -16.05 -9.15 31.88
CA ALA A 71 -16.03 -10.48 32.49
C ALA A 71 -14.76 -11.27 32.12
N GLY A 72 -14.32 -12.16 33.01
CA GLY A 72 -13.18 -13.04 32.77
C GLY A 72 -13.41 -13.92 31.52
N GLY A 73 -12.52 -13.80 30.54
CA GLY A 73 -12.64 -14.46 29.24
C GLY A 73 -13.06 -13.54 28.08
N CYS A 74 -13.46 -12.30 28.39
CA CYS A 74 -13.75 -11.28 27.39
C CYS A 74 -12.48 -10.61 26.85
N PRO A 75 -12.51 -10.15 25.58
CA PRO A 75 -11.38 -9.44 24.99
C PRO A 75 -11.08 -8.19 25.81
N SER A 76 -9.87 -8.13 26.35
CA SER A 76 -9.37 -7.02 27.17
C SER A 76 -8.05 -6.53 26.59
N GLY A 77 -8.03 -5.26 26.15
CA GLY A 77 -6.84 -4.63 25.59
C GLY A 77 -6.59 -4.86 24.09
N THR A 78 -5.32 -4.76 23.72
CA THR A 78 -4.82 -4.64 22.34
C THR A 78 -5.23 -5.81 21.45
N VAL A 79 -5.82 -5.50 20.29
CA VAL A 79 -6.18 -6.48 19.27
C VAL A 79 -5.41 -6.16 18.00
N ALA A 80 -4.68 -7.15 17.51
CA ALA A 80 -3.91 -7.04 16.28
C ALA A 80 -4.87 -6.84 15.10
N SER A 81 -4.54 -5.90 14.23
CA SER A 81 -5.27 -5.72 12.99
C SER A 81 -5.01 -6.87 12.01
N PRO A 82 -5.96 -7.19 11.13
CA PRO A 82 -5.83 -8.27 10.15
C PRO A 82 -4.52 -8.25 9.36
N GLU A 83 -4.08 -7.07 8.94
CA GLU A 83 -2.85 -6.89 8.16
C GLU A 83 -1.61 -6.59 9.04
N GLY A 84 -1.77 -6.57 10.38
CA GLY A 84 -0.67 -6.39 11.33
C GLY A 84 -0.09 -4.97 11.41
N TYR A 85 -0.82 -3.96 10.94
CA TYR A 85 -0.42 -2.56 11.06
C TYR A 85 -0.71 -1.92 12.42
N TYR A 86 -1.63 -2.50 13.21
CA TYR A 86 -2.09 -2.00 14.50
C TYR A 86 -2.29 -3.12 15.53
#